data_AF-A0A942AMP4-F1
#
_entry.id   AF-A0A942AMP4-F1
#
_cell.length_a   1.000
_cell.length_b   1.000
_cell.length_c   1.000
_cell.angle_alpha   90.00
_cell.angle_beta   90.00
_cell.angle_gamma   90.00
#
_symmetry.space_group_name_H-M   'P 1'
#
loop_
_entity.id
_entity.type
_entity.pdbx_description
1 polymer ?
#
loop_
_entity_poly.entity_id
_entity_poly.type
_entity_poly.pdbx_seq_one_letter_code
_entity_poly.pdbx_strand_id
1 'polypeptide(L)'
;MLQWIAFLAVVCALSVALNRRFERVLAPALCGLMLLLYALAIPRVLSWVDWIAPVLLALTVALAIAALALRKLTPRALVARFAKNVLTPGTLCFACLCALFLYASEPMVVWWTDDAGYWALEVKSLWHYGGLVGADQHLALYYGTYLPGMQLIQWWAMHAFGQWSEPVLYSSLFITYAAFLLPLFDRVSWRRWWILPFVLAGMVSFPLWGNALSYIVLSVDTALALCFGYALVRIWKLEPNDRAGLWGIGLSLCAMVLIKQIGILFAWLAIALMLVLGRWRRQPRAGLWLCCLTPLAALGSWMLFCSLTGISGFHTSSLWSAAAGLLSGSYSLPEKAGQVAPSILHALFSPLTNTGRFSTRLINDTLALVPLPLGVRLLVLIVLPLCLVRCYPKREMIRISLFSLGAAAVYTLVIYGSFFTVFLAEFDMYVEEDLSNMTLLLERYYAPVTLGLGMLVAALVIGAFPRALAKVWKPLPAICLTLFTATLALTVNWSALADDLVPERYIQYDEATGVEGKTYMDHYWGEALAGYEGARVLVGLEPNNSFIGLLNYTFAPARFFCPTWDDLESTEALSARLLKDGITHLIFFDESNELYERAMPLAADGELYSWTLYEVLPDGAGGVSLTEYYY
;
A
#
# COMPACT_ATOMS: atom_id res chain seq x y z
N MET A 1 19.00 5.63 12.04
CA MET A 1 18.30 5.58 13.34
C MET A 1 17.78 6.93 13.85
N LEU A 2 18.49 8.06 13.66
CA LEU A 2 18.09 9.37 14.19
C LEU A 2 16.67 9.81 13.77
N GLN A 3 16.29 9.56 12.52
CA GLN A 3 14.97 9.93 11.99
C GLN A 3 13.81 9.25 12.73
N TRP A 4 13.92 7.96 13.06
CA TRP A 4 12.92 7.23 13.85
C TRP A 4 12.79 7.81 15.26
N ILE A 5 13.92 8.13 15.90
CA ILE A 5 13.95 8.76 17.22
C ILE A 5 13.27 10.13 17.17
N ALA A 6 13.58 10.95 16.17
CA ALA A 6 12.97 12.27 15.97
C ALA A 6 11.46 12.16 15.77
N PHE A 7 11.01 11.24 14.91
CA PHE A 7 9.58 11.01 14.66
C PHE A 7 8.85 10.58 15.94
N LEU A 8 9.36 9.59 16.67
CA LEU A 8 8.75 9.14 17.93
C LEU A 8 8.77 10.23 19.01
N ALA A 9 9.83 11.03 19.08
CA ALA A 9 9.91 12.18 19.99
C ALA A 9 8.82 13.22 19.68
N VAL A 10 8.60 13.53 18.40
CA VAL A 10 7.50 14.41 17.96
C VAL A 10 6.14 13.82 18.33
N VAL A 11 5.91 12.53 18.10
CA VAL A 11 4.65 11.86 18.49
C VAL A 11 4.43 11.94 20.01
N CYS A 12 5.47 11.71 20.81
CA CYS A 12 5.40 11.84 22.26
C CYS A 12 5.11 13.28 22.71
N ALA A 13 5.77 14.27 22.09
CA ALA A 13 5.58 15.68 22.38
C ALA A 13 4.17 16.14 22.02
N LEU A 14 3.64 15.74 20.85
CA LEU A 14 2.26 15.99 20.45
C LEU A 14 1.26 15.33 21.40
N SER A 15 1.55 14.12 21.87
CA SER A 15 0.73 13.42 22.87
C SER A 15 0.62 14.21 24.19
N VAL A 16 1.73 14.81 24.64
CA VAL A 16 1.76 15.68 25.81
C VAL A 16 1.07 17.02 25.56
N ALA A 17 1.38 17.69 24.44
CA ALA A 17 0.91 19.02 24.10
C ALA A 17 -0.61 19.04 23.86
N LEU A 18 -1.12 18.05 23.12
CA LEU A 18 -2.55 17.90 22.82
C LEU A 18 -3.30 17.20 23.97
N ASN A 19 -2.59 16.73 25.00
CA ASN A 19 -3.13 15.89 26.06
C ASN A 19 -3.92 14.69 25.52
N ARG A 20 -3.34 14.01 24.52
CA ARG A 20 -3.90 12.86 23.82
C ARG A 20 -2.99 11.68 23.95
N ARG A 21 -3.59 10.52 24.16
CA ARG A 21 -2.94 9.22 24.12
C ARG A 21 -2.17 9.00 22.81
N PHE A 22 -1.00 8.35 22.90
CA PHE A 22 -0.12 7.97 21.80
C PHE A 22 -0.88 7.29 20.66
N GLU A 23 -1.83 6.41 21.02
CA GLU A 23 -2.69 5.67 20.10
C GLU A 23 -3.60 6.55 19.23
N ARG A 24 -3.75 7.84 19.58
CA ARG A 24 -4.52 8.84 18.83
C ARG A 24 -3.66 9.78 18.00
N VAL A 25 -2.34 9.77 18.21
CA VAL A 25 -1.41 10.74 17.65
C VAL A 25 -0.50 10.09 16.62
N LEU A 26 -0.12 8.82 16.82
CA LEU A 26 0.81 8.12 15.92
C LEU A 26 0.32 8.09 14.47
N ALA A 27 -0.89 7.59 14.21
CA ALA A 27 -1.41 7.49 12.84
C ALA A 27 -1.51 8.85 12.12
N PRO A 28 -2.07 9.93 12.71
CA PRO A 28 -2.00 11.26 12.12
C PRO A 28 -0.58 11.75 11.84
N ALA A 29 0.36 11.49 12.75
CA ALA A 29 1.75 11.88 12.55
C ALA A 29 2.37 11.11 11.38
N LEU A 30 2.05 9.83 11.22
CA LEU A 30 2.48 9.02 10.09
C LEU A 30 1.89 9.52 8.76
N CYS A 31 0.59 9.86 8.73
CA CYS A 31 -0.03 10.52 7.58
C CYS A 31 0.64 11.87 7.25
N GLY A 32 0.99 12.65 8.28
CA GLY A 32 1.72 13.90 8.11
C GLY A 32 3.15 13.69 7.58
N LEU A 33 3.84 12.66 8.04
CA LEU A 33 5.14 12.25 7.52
C LEU A 33 5.04 11.85 6.05
N MET A 34 4.03 11.06 5.65
CA MET A 34 3.77 10.71 4.26
C MET A 34 3.61 11.95 3.36
N LEU A 35 2.85 12.95 3.81
CA LEU A 35 2.70 14.22 3.09
C LEU A 35 4.00 15.03 3.01
N LEU A 36 4.78 15.07 4.09
CA LEU A 36 6.07 15.75 4.12
C LEU A 36 7.04 15.09 3.12
N LEU A 37 7.16 13.77 3.17
CA LEU A 37 8.02 13.00 2.26
C LEU A 37 7.58 13.21 0.81
N TYR A 38 6.28 13.18 0.53
CA TYR A 38 5.75 13.48 -0.79
C TYR A 38 6.16 14.88 -1.29
N ALA A 39 6.03 15.90 -0.44
CA ALA A 39 6.44 17.26 -0.78
C ALA A 39 7.95 17.39 -1.02
N LEU A 40 8.77 16.64 -0.29
CA LEU A 40 10.23 16.59 -0.48
C LEU A 40 10.66 15.76 -1.70
N ALA A 41 9.86 14.76 -2.07
CA ALA A 41 10.14 13.88 -3.19
C ALA A 41 9.96 14.58 -4.54
N ILE A 42 8.98 15.48 -4.68
CA ILE A 42 8.73 16.25 -5.91
C ILE A 42 10.00 16.99 -6.39
N PRO A 43 10.70 17.80 -5.56
CA PRO A 43 11.94 18.46 -5.96
C PRO A 43 13.20 17.60 -5.78
N ARG A 44 13.06 16.29 -5.49
CA ARG A 44 14.18 15.35 -5.26
C ARG A 44 15.12 15.73 -4.11
N VAL A 45 14.55 16.20 -3.00
CA VAL A 45 15.30 16.56 -1.79
C VAL A 45 14.91 15.69 -0.59
N LEU A 46 14.58 14.41 -0.82
CA LEU A 46 14.19 13.50 0.25
C LEU A 46 15.23 13.42 1.37
N SER A 47 16.53 13.48 1.04
CA SER A 47 17.63 13.49 2.00
C SER A 47 17.58 14.64 3.02
N TRP A 48 16.79 15.69 2.78
CA TRP A 48 16.59 16.76 3.76
C TRP A 48 15.97 16.28 5.08
N VAL A 49 15.38 15.08 5.11
CA VAL A 49 14.96 14.44 6.37
C VAL A 49 16.11 14.33 7.39
N ASP A 50 17.36 14.25 6.93
CA ASP A 50 18.55 14.21 7.80
C ASP A 50 18.80 15.53 8.53
N TRP A 51 18.39 16.65 7.93
CA TRP A 51 18.43 17.98 8.55
C TRP A 51 17.17 18.26 9.36
N ILE A 52 16.01 17.82 8.86
CA ILE A 52 14.71 18.01 9.52
C ILE A 52 14.67 17.26 10.85
N ALA A 53 15.20 16.03 10.93
CA ALA A 53 15.17 15.22 12.14
C ALA A 53 15.82 15.89 13.37
N PRO A 54 17.09 16.34 13.34
CA PRO A 54 17.71 17.05 14.47
C PRO A 54 17.04 18.40 14.75
N VAL A 55 16.57 19.13 13.73
CA VAL A 55 15.82 20.38 13.93
C VAL A 55 14.51 20.13 14.68
N LEU A 56 13.75 19.09 14.31
CA LEU A 56 12.51 18.72 15.00
C LEU A 56 12.77 18.28 16.44
N LEU A 57 13.86 17.57 16.70
CA LEU A 57 14.28 17.23 18.06
C LEU A 57 14.60 18.49 18.89
N ALA A 58 15.42 19.39 18.34
CA ALA A 58 15.77 20.65 18.99
C ALA A 58 14.53 21.52 19.26
N LEU A 59 13.62 21.64 18.29
CA LEU A 59 12.36 22.35 18.44
C LEU A 59 11.46 21.72 19.51
N THR A 60 11.39 20.39 19.55
CA THR A 60 10.62 19.66 20.57
C THR A 60 11.11 19.99 21.98
N VAL A 61 12.43 19.98 22.17
CA VAL A 61 13.07 20.35 23.45
C VAL A 61 12.84 21.84 23.77
N ALA A 62 13.05 22.73 22.79
CA ALA A 62 12.88 24.17 22.95
C ALA A 62 11.42 24.54 23.32
N LEU A 63 10.43 23.92 22.67
CA LEU A 63 9.02 24.12 22.98
C LEU A 63 8.66 23.61 24.38
N ALA A 64 9.24 22.49 24.82
CA ALA A 64 9.07 21.99 26.18
C ALA A 64 9.66 22.97 27.21
N ILE A 65 10.88 23.46 26.99
CA ILE A 65 11.54 24.46 27.83
C ILE A 65 10.71 25.75 27.88
N ALA A 66 10.27 26.26 26.73
CA ALA A 66 9.44 27.46 26.65
C ALA A 66 8.10 27.29 27.37
N ALA A 67 7.45 26.12 27.26
CA ALA A 67 6.22 25.83 27.98
C ALA A 67 6.41 25.84 29.51
N LEU A 68 7.56 25.33 29.99
CA LEU A 68 7.93 25.35 31.41
C LEU A 68 8.28 26.77 31.88
N ALA A 69 9.12 27.49 31.14
CA ALA A 69 9.56 28.85 31.45
C ALA A 69 8.39 29.84 31.48
N LEU A 70 7.47 29.74 30.51
CA LEU A 70 6.26 30.54 30.43
C LEU A 70 5.15 30.06 31.39
N ARG A 71 5.41 29.06 32.24
CA ARG A 71 4.47 28.45 33.18
C ARG A 71 3.16 27.95 32.55
N LYS A 72 3.16 27.70 31.23
CA LYS A 72 2.05 27.06 30.50
C LYS A 72 1.93 25.58 30.84
N LEU A 73 3.04 24.98 31.30
CA LEU A 73 3.12 23.62 31.79
C LEU A 73 4.03 23.60 33.03
N THR A 74 3.66 22.84 34.07
CA THR A 74 4.56 22.61 35.22
C THR A 74 5.34 21.32 35.02
N PRO A 75 6.53 21.15 35.64
CA PRO A 75 7.28 19.90 35.55
C PRO A 75 6.46 18.67 35.98
N ARG A 76 5.68 18.80 37.06
CA ARG A 76 4.75 17.74 37.52
C ARG A 76 3.68 17.43 36.47
N ALA A 77 3.10 18.45 35.83
CA ALA A 77 2.11 18.26 34.79
C ALA A 77 2.70 17.63 33.52
N LEU A 78 3.94 17.98 33.16
CA LEU A 78 4.67 17.37 32.05
C LEU A 78 4.84 15.86 32.28
N VAL A 79 5.42 15.47 33.42
CA VAL A 79 5.62 14.05 33.78
C VAL A 79 4.28 13.32 33.85
N ALA A 80 3.26 13.91 34.48
CA ALA A 80 1.94 13.29 34.59
C ALA A 80 1.27 13.09 33.21
N ARG A 81 1.37 14.08 32.31
CA ARG A 81 0.83 13.96 30.94
C ARG A 81 1.62 12.94 30.13
N PHE A 82 2.94 12.92 30.24
CA PHE A 82 3.77 11.93 29.56
C PHE A 82 3.43 10.51 30.01
N ALA A 83 3.40 10.25 31.32
CA ALA A 83 3.03 8.94 31.85
C ALA A 83 1.60 8.53 31.43
N LYS A 84 0.64 9.46 31.48
CA LYS A 84 -0.76 9.19 31.12
C LYS A 84 -0.96 8.92 29.63
N ASN A 85 -0.25 9.65 28.77
CA ASN A 85 -0.55 9.71 27.34
C ASN A 85 0.47 8.96 26.48
N VAL A 86 1.71 8.79 26.94
CA VAL A 86 2.79 8.10 26.20
C VAL A 86 3.04 6.71 26.78
N LEU A 87 3.14 6.56 28.10
CA LEU A 87 3.34 5.26 28.74
C LEU A 87 2.02 4.51 28.90
N THR A 88 1.37 4.21 27.77
CA THR A 88 0.08 3.52 27.71
C THR A 88 0.26 2.06 27.32
N PRO A 89 -0.72 1.18 27.61
CA PRO A 89 -0.66 -0.20 27.14
C PRO A 89 -0.64 -0.31 25.61
N GLY A 90 -1.26 0.65 24.88
CA GLY A 90 -1.21 0.66 23.42
C GLY A 90 0.17 1.00 22.89
N THR A 91 0.95 1.87 23.55
CA THR A 91 2.36 2.09 23.21
C THR A 91 3.19 0.82 23.40
N LEU A 92 2.98 0.08 24.50
CA LEU A 92 3.66 -1.19 24.71
C LEU A 92 3.27 -2.21 23.62
N CYS A 93 1.98 -2.33 23.29
CA CYS A 93 1.54 -3.21 22.21
C CYS A 93 2.13 -2.81 20.86
N PHE A 94 2.19 -1.51 20.55
CA PHE A 94 2.85 -1.04 19.33
C PHE A 94 4.32 -1.45 19.29
N ALA A 95 5.06 -1.25 20.39
CA ALA A 95 6.46 -1.66 20.48
C ALA A 95 6.64 -3.18 20.31
N CYS A 96 5.77 -4.00 20.91
CA CYS A 96 5.77 -5.45 20.71
C CYS A 96 5.48 -5.84 19.26
N LEU A 97 4.56 -5.14 18.58
CA LEU A 97 4.25 -5.39 17.18
C LEU A 97 5.39 -4.95 16.25
N CYS A 98 6.07 -3.84 16.55
CA CYS A 98 7.28 -3.47 15.82
C CYS A 98 8.35 -4.57 15.95
N ALA A 99 8.59 -5.08 17.16
CA ALA A 99 9.54 -6.17 17.37
C ALA A 99 9.12 -7.45 16.64
N LEU A 100 7.84 -7.82 16.69
CA LEU A 100 7.29 -8.96 15.97
C LEU A 100 7.48 -8.82 14.46
N PHE A 101 7.14 -7.67 13.87
CA PHE A 101 7.21 -7.50 12.42
C PHE A 101 8.64 -7.35 11.91
N LEU A 102 9.56 -6.81 12.71
CA LEU A 102 10.99 -6.86 12.39
C LEU A 102 11.51 -8.31 12.40
N TYR A 103 11.09 -9.12 13.38
CA TYR A 103 11.43 -10.54 13.43
C TYR A 103 10.83 -11.33 12.28
N ALA A 104 9.52 -11.19 12.06
CA ALA A 104 8.77 -11.93 11.04
C ALA A 104 9.24 -11.62 9.61
N SER A 105 9.66 -10.37 9.35
CA SER A 105 10.06 -9.94 8.01
C SER A 105 11.51 -10.30 7.66
N GLU A 106 12.30 -10.82 8.60
CA GLU A 106 13.73 -11.06 8.42
C GLU A 106 14.08 -11.90 7.16
N PRO A 107 13.38 -13.00 6.85
CA PRO A 107 13.64 -13.78 5.63
C PRO A 107 12.83 -13.28 4.43
N MET A 108 12.00 -12.24 4.58
CA MET A 108 11.11 -11.80 3.52
C MET A 108 11.87 -11.13 2.40
N VAL A 109 11.57 -11.57 1.20
CA VAL A 109 12.16 -11.11 -0.05
C VAL A 109 11.08 -10.78 -1.05
N VAL A 110 11.35 -9.86 -1.96
CA VAL A 110 10.41 -9.51 -3.04
C VAL A 110 10.29 -10.71 -3.96
N TRP A 111 9.08 -11.24 -4.09
CA TRP A 111 8.80 -12.44 -4.88
C TRP A 111 7.58 -12.27 -5.81
N TRP A 112 6.67 -11.35 -5.47
CA TRP A 112 5.44 -11.12 -6.22
C TRP A 112 5.67 -10.19 -7.41
N THR A 113 5.04 -10.49 -8.55
CA THR A 113 5.24 -9.72 -9.79
C THR A 113 4.85 -8.24 -9.63
N ASP A 114 3.74 -7.91 -8.96
CA ASP A 114 3.40 -6.48 -8.72
C ASP A 114 4.44 -5.79 -7.82
N ASP A 115 5.08 -6.53 -6.92
CA ASP A 115 6.06 -5.97 -5.99
C ASP A 115 7.33 -5.57 -6.76
N ALA A 116 7.85 -6.48 -7.58
CA ALA A 116 8.96 -6.19 -8.48
C ALA A 116 8.58 -5.21 -9.60
N GLY A 117 7.33 -5.21 -10.05
CA GLY A 117 6.85 -4.33 -11.12
C GLY A 117 6.61 -2.89 -10.67
N TYR A 118 6.26 -2.67 -9.39
CA TYR A 118 6.04 -1.33 -8.86
C TYR A 118 6.28 -1.20 -7.36
N TRP A 119 5.67 -2.02 -6.50
CA TRP A 119 5.58 -1.68 -5.06
C TRP A 119 6.94 -1.58 -4.36
N ALA A 120 7.91 -2.41 -4.73
CA ALA A 120 9.30 -2.37 -4.29
C ALA A 120 10.20 -1.59 -5.26
N LEU A 121 9.96 -1.71 -6.57
CA LEU A 121 10.75 -1.02 -7.60
C LEU A 121 10.69 0.49 -7.49
N GLU A 122 9.51 1.05 -7.18
CA GLU A 122 9.39 2.49 -6.96
C GLU A 122 10.19 2.92 -5.72
N VAL A 123 10.36 2.06 -4.71
CA VAL A 123 11.21 2.37 -3.57
C VAL A 123 12.70 2.35 -3.95
N LYS A 124 13.13 1.44 -4.85
CA LYS A 124 14.47 1.49 -5.46
C LYS A 124 14.67 2.76 -6.28
N SER A 125 13.67 3.15 -7.07
CA SER A 125 13.67 4.40 -7.83
C SER A 125 13.92 5.60 -6.90
N LEU A 126 13.15 5.72 -5.81
CA LEU A 126 13.33 6.76 -4.80
C LEU A 126 14.70 6.67 -4.11
N TRP A 127 15.22 5.46 -3.87
CA TRP A 127 16.51 5.22 -3.25
C TRP A 127 17.67 5.76 -4.10
N HIS A 128 17.67 5.47 -5.40
CA HIS A 128 18.72 5.93 -6.32
C HIS A 128 18.60 7.43 -6.63
N TYR A 129 17.39 7.92 -6.89
CA TYR A 129 17.22 9.29 -7.41
C TYR A 129 16.94 10.36 -6.35
N GLY A 130 16.80 9.99 -5.07
CA GLY A 130 16.54 10.95 -3.99
C GLY A 130 15.18 11.66 -4.07
N GLY A 131 14.24 11.11 -4.85
CA GLY A 131 12.88 11.60 -5.02
C GLY A 131 12.24 11.13 -6.32
N LEU A 132 11.13 11.78 -6.68
CA LEU A 132 10.33 11.39 -7.83
C LEU A 132 11.00 11.84 -9.13
N VAL A 133 10.96 10.98 -10.13
CA VAL A 133 11.57 11.21 -11.44
C VAL A 133 10.53 11.21 -12.57
N GLY A 134 10.87 11.83 -13.70
CA GLY A 134 10.00 11.86 -14.87
C GLY A 134 10.08 10.59 -15.70
N ALA A 135 9.28 10.51 -16.76
CA ALA A 135 9.19 9.31 -17.59
C ALA A 135 10.53 8.90 -18.23
N ASP A 136 11.44 9.86 -18.41
CA ASP A 136 12.78 9.67 -18.94
C ASP A 136 13.74 8.93 -17.99
N GLN A 137 13.38 8.75 -16.72
CA GLN A 137 14.18 8.07 -15.68
C GLN A 137 13.38 7.05 -14.85
N HIS A 138 12.05 7.07 -14.92
CA HIS A 138 11.17 6.24 -14.12
C HIS A 138 11.39 4.74 -14.36
N LEU A 139 11.58 3.95 -13.28
CA LEU A 139 11.86 2.52 -13.39
C LEU A 139 10.59 1.67 -13.58
N ALA A 140 9.46 2.10 -13.00
CA ALA A 140 8.19 1.38 -13.07
C ALA A 140 7.14 2.06 -13.99
N LEU A 141 7.52 2.42 -15.22
CA LEU A 141 6.67 3.19 -16.15
C LEU A 141 5.28 2.57 -16.39
N TYR A 142 5.18 1.24 -16.45
CA TYR A 142 3.91 0.55 -16.66
C TYR A 142 2.85 0.93 -15.61
N TYR A 143 3.29 1.22 -14.37
CA TYR A 143 2.44 1.64 -13.26
C TYR A 143 2.74 3.08 -12.80
N GLY A 144 3.39 3.90 -13.63
CA GLY A 144 3.98 5.19 -13.21
C GLY A 144 3.00 6.21 -12.63
N THR A 145 1.70 6.07 -12.87
CA THR A 145 0.67 6.96 -12.30
C THR A 145 0.19 6.55 -10.90
N TYR A 146 0.66 5.44 -10.35
CA TYR A 146 0.35 5.05 -8.97
C TYR A 146 0.93 6.08 -7.98
N LEU A 147 0.20 6.37 -6.91
CA LEU A 147 0.69 7.32 -5.91
C LEU A 147 1.71 6.65 -4.97
N PRO A 148 2.79 7.35 -4.59
CA PRO A 148 3.93 6.74 -3.90
C PRO A 148 3.84 6.81 -2.37
N GLY A 149 2.65 6.97 -1.78
CA GLY A 149 2.51 7.26 -0.34
C GLY A 149 3.15 6.21 0.57
N MET A 150 2.90 4.92 0.30
CA MET A 150 3.54 3.84 1.06
C MET A 150 5.02 3.66 0.69
N GLN A 151 5.36 3.83 -0.59
CA GLN A 151 6.73 3.77 -1.10
C GLN A 151 7.62 4.80 -0.39
N LEU A 152 7.10 6.00 -0.14
CA LEU A 152 7.79 7.05 0.60
C LEU A 152 8.04 6.67 2.07
N ILE A 153 7.07 6.03 2.72
CA ILE A 153 7.25 5.53 4.10
C ILE A 153 8.30 4.41 4.14
N GLN A 154 8.27 3.50 3.16
CA GLN A 154 9.26 2.42 3.02
C GLN A 154 10.65 2.98 2.72
N TRP A 155 10.75 3.95 1.81
CA TRP A 155 12.00 4.68 1.53
C TRP A 155 12.55 5.33 2.81
N TRP A 156 11.71 6.02 3.57
CA TRP A 156 12.13 6.65 4.83
C TRP A 156 12.61 5.63 5.87
N ALA A 157 11.95 4.48 5.96
CA ALA A 157 12.37 3.39 6.84
C ALA A 157 13.74 2.83 6.42
N MET A 158 13.96 2.57 5.12
CA MET A 158 15.24 2.11 4.60
C MET A 158 16.34 3.16 4.74
N HIS A 159 16.05 4.43 4.44
CA HIS A 159 17.00 5.52 4.60
C HIS A 159 17.44 5.66 6.06
N ALA A 160 16.49 5.52 7.00
CA ALA A 160 16.81 5.47 8.42
C ALA A 160 17.58 4.21 8.85
N PHE A 161 17.41 3.09 8.15
CA PHE A 161 18.18 1.85 8.36
C PHE A 161 19.62 1.98 7.82
N GLY A 162 19.80 2.72 6.73
CA GLY A 162 21.11 3.09 6.16
C GLY A 162 21.58 2.23 5.00
N GLN A 163 20.79 1.23 4.59
CA GLN A 163 21.10 0.36 3.45
C GLN A 163 19.82 -0.19 2.83
N TRP A 164 19.91 -0.67 1.59
CA TRP A 164 18.85 -1.43 0.94
C TRP A 164 18.57 -2.73 1.70
N SER A 165 17.30 -3.04 1.94
CA SER A 165 16.89 -4.26 2.64
C SER A 165 15.41 -4.54 2.38
N GLU A 166 15.12 -5.63 1.66
CA GLU A 166 13.75 -6.08 1.40
C GLU A 166 12.96 -6.37 2.70
N PRO A 167 13.53 -7.00 3.75
CA PRO A 167 12.89 -7.11 5.07
C PRO A 167 12.38 -5.79 5.66
N VAL A 168 13.08 -4.68 5.40
CA VAL A 168 12.66 -3.34 5.87
C VAL A 168 11.43 -2.85 5.12
N LEU A 169 11.26 -3.21 3.84
CA LEU A 169 10.05 -2.89 3.06
C LEU A 169 8.81 -3.54 3.67
N TYR A 170 8.89 -4.84 4.00
CA TYR A 170 7.79 -5.61 4.60
C TYR A 170 7.48 -5.14 6.02
N SER A 171 8.51 -5.02 6.88
CA SER A 171 8.30 -4.62 8.27
C SER A 171 7.74 -3.20 8.39
N SER A 172 8.17 -2.25 7.56
CA SER A 172 7.62 -0.88 7.57
C SER A 172 6.16 -0.81 7.10
N LEU A 173 5.75 -1.66 6.16
CA LEU A 173 4.35 -1.82 5.75
C LEU A 173 3.50 -2.39 6.90
N PHE A 174 3.97 -3.45 7.56
CA PHE A 174 3.22 -4.08 8.66
C PHE A 174 3.15 -3.19 9.92
N ILE A 175 4.22 -2.45 10.22
CA ILE A 175 4.23 -1.44 11.28
C ILE A 175 3.22 -0.33 10.98
N THR A 176 3.07 0.05 9.71
CA THR A 176 2.03 1.00 9.27
C THR A 176 0.63 0.45 9.52
N TYR A 177 0.39 -0.85 9.30
CA TYR A 177 -0.89 -1.49 9.67
C TYR A 177 -1.17 -1.36 11.17
N ALA A 178 -0.18 -1.67 12.01
CA ALA A 178 -0.31 -1.53 13.46
C ALA A 178 -0.61 -0.08 13.87
N ALA A 179 0.07 0.90 13.27
CA ALA A 179 -0.16 2.32 13.54
C ALA A 179 -1.61 2.73 13.27
N PHE A 180 -2.19 2.29 12.15
CA PHE A 180 -3.59 2.58 11.82
C PHE A 180 -4.59 1.85 12.73
N LEU A 181 -4.25 0.65 13.23
CA LEU A 181 -5.11 -0.13 14.13
C LEU A 181 -5.11 0.38 15.58
N LEU A 182 -4.08 1.13 16.00
CA LEU A 182 -3.93 1.60 17.38
C LEU A 182 -5.14 2.34 18.00
N PRO A 183 -5.97 3.12 17.29
CA PRO A 183 -7.11 3.77 17.92
C PRO A 183 -8.13 2.82 18.56
N LEU A 184 -8.08 1.51 18.25
CA LEU A 184 -8.86 0.48 18.93
C LEU A 184 -8.42 0.30 20.41
N PHE A 185 -7.20 0.71 20.76
CA PHE A 185 -6.60 0.61 22.11
C PHE A 185 -6.96 1.75 23.05
N ASP A 186 -7.71 2.75 22.58
CA ASP A 186 -8.09 3.95 23.33
C ASP A 186 -8.65 3.69 24.74
N ARG A 187 -9.22 2.50 24.97
CA ARG A 187 -9.85 2.09 26.23
C ARG A 187 -9.06 1.04 27.01
N VAL A 188 -7.99 0.49 26.45
CA VAL A 188 -7.10 -0.43 27.16
C VAL A 188 -6.34 0.38 28.21
N SER A 189 -6.28 -0.14 29.44
CA SER A 189 -5.65 0.52 30.58
C SER A 189 -4.79 -0.47 31.35
N TRP A 190 -3.76 0.01 32.05
CA TRP A 190 -2.87 -0.83 32.85
C TRP A 190 -3.58 -1.67 33.93
N ARG A 191 -4.76 -1.23 34.39
CA ARG A 191 -5.60 -2.02 35.30
C ARG A 191 -6.13 -3.33 34.68
N ARG A 192 -6.09 -3.45 33.36
CA ARG A 192 -6.56 -4.60 32.58
C ARG A 192 -5.45 -5.13 31.67
N TRP A 193 -4.19 -5.09 32.13
CA TRP A 193 -3.04 -5.52 31.33
C TRP A 193 -3.15 -6.98 30.85
N TRP A 194 -3.87 -7.84 31.58
CA TRP A 194 -4.10 -9.24 31.20
C TRP A 194 -4.85 -9.40 29.86
N ILE A 195 -5.53 -8.37 29.34
CA ILE A 195 -6.17 -8.45 28.01
C ILE A 195 -5.18 -8.27 26.86
N LEU A 196 -3.98 -7.75 27.12
CA LEU A 196 -3.03 -7.36 26.07
C LEU A 196 -2.69 -8.48 25.08
N PRO A 197 -2.45 -9.75 25.50
CA PRO A 197 -2.17 -10.83 24.55
C PRO A 197 -3.31 -11.05 23.54
N PHE A 198 -4.57 -10.98 23.99
CA PHE A 198 -5.73 -11.15 23.12
C PHE A 198 -5.89 -9.98 22.13
N VAL A 199 -5.61 -8.75 22.58
CA VAL A 199 -5.67 -7.60 21.68
C VAL A 199 -4.53 -7.63 20.68
N LEU A 200 -3.33 -8.08 21.08
CA LEU A 200 -2.21 -8.31 20.15
C LEU A 200 -2.55 -9.35 19.10
N ALA A 201 -3.06 -10.52 19.51
CA ALA A 201 -3.51 -11.55 18.58
C ALA A 201 -4.56 -11.00 17.61
N GLY A 202 -5.53 -10.23 18.11
CA GLY A 202 -6.54 -9.58 17.28
C GLY A 202 -5.97 -8.53 16.30
N MET A 203 -4.96 -7.76 16.70
CA MET A 203 -4.29 -6.80 15.78
C MET A 203 -3.56 -7.50 14.67
N VAL A 204 -2.87 -8.59 14.98
CA VAL A 204 -2.10 -9.35 14.00
C VAL A 204 -3.05 -10.06 13.04
N SER A 205 -4.13 -10.68 13.54
CA SER A 205 -5.04 -11.45 12.70
C SER A 205 -6.05 -10.60 11.92
N PHE A 206 -6.34 -9.36 12.34
CA PHE A 206 -7.36 -8.53 11.70
C PHE A 206 -7.04 -8.13 10.25
N PRO A 207 -5.81 -7.71 9.87
CA PRO A 207 -5.44 -7.49 8.48
C PRO A 207 -5.65 -8.74 7.61
N LEU A 208 -5.16 -9.90 8.06
CA LEU A 208 -5.32 -11.18 7.35
C LEU A 208 -6.79 -11.57 7.20
N TRP A 209 -7.61 -11.33 8.24
CA TRP A 209 -9.05 -11.61 8.20
C TRP A 209 -9.79 -10.87 7.07
N GLY A 210 -9.37 -9.65 6.73
CA GLY A 210 -10.03 -8.86 5.69
C GLY A 210 -9.30 -8.82 4.35
N ASN A 211 -8.04 -9.27 4.31
CA ASN A 211 -7.27 -9.47 3.08
C ASN A 211 -6.22 -10.57 3.30
N ALA A 212 -6.38 -11.68 2.59
CA ALA A 212 -5.51 -12.84 2.67
C ALA A 212 -4.05 -12.55 2.29
N LEU A 213 -3.78 -11.47 1.55
CA LEU A 213 -2.45 -11.11 1.07
C LEU A 213 -1.69 -10.16 2.01
N SER A 214 -2.28 -9.78 3.16
CA SER A 214 -1.76 -8.69 4.01
C SER A 214 -0.31 -8.86 4.46
N TYR A 215 0.14 -10.08 4.77
CA TYR A 215 1.49 -10.31 5.30
C TYR A 215 2.43 -11.02 4.32
N ILE A 216 2.05 -11.10 3.04
CA ILE A 216 2.77 -11.91 2.05
C ILE A 216 3.34 -11.06 0.91
N VAL A 217 2.67 -9.95 0.55
CA VAL A 217 3.06 -9.08 -0.57
C VAL A 217 3.09 -7.61 -0.13
N LEU A 218 3.81 -6.77 -0.87
CA LEU A 218 3.95 -5.33 -0.58
C LEU A 218 2.78 -4.47 -1.10
N SER A 219 1.72 -5.12 -1.60
CA SER A 219 0.51 -4.44 -2.03
C SER A 219 -0.05 -3.51 -0.95
N VAL A 220 -0.40 -2.29 -1.35
CA VAL A 220 -0.82 -1.24 -0.41
C VAL A 220 -2.30 -1.30 -0.03
N ASP A 221 -3.05 -2.29 -0.54
CA ASP A 221 -4.50 -2.38 -0.38
C ASP A 221 -4.91 -2.50 1.09
N THR A 222 -4.17 -3.26 1.90
CA THR A 222 -4.39 -3.34 3.36
C THR A 222 -4.04 -2.03 4.07
N ALA A 223 -2.98 -1.31 3.67
CA ALA A 223 -2.64 -0.01 4.26
C ALA A 223 -3.75 1.01 3.98
N LEU A 224 -4.25 1.06 2.74
CA LEU A 224 -5.36 1.91 2.34
C LEU A 224 -6.61 1.60 3.17
N ALA A 225 -6.91 0.32 3.32
CA ALA A 225 -8.07 -0.16 4.04
C ALA A 225 -8.06 0.21 5.53
N LEU A 226 -6.90 0.05 6.17
CA LEU A 226 -6.72 0.42 7.58
C LEU A 226 -6.68 1.94 7.77
N CYS A 227 -6.13 2.70 6.82
CA CYS A 227 -6.21 4.16 6.84
C CYS A 227 -7.66 4.66 6.70
N PHE A 228 -8.47 4.00 5.87
CA PHE A 228 -9.90 4.26 5.77
C PHE A 228 -10.64 3.91 7.07
N GLY A 229 -10.39 2.72 7.62
CA GLY A 229 -10.94 2.31 8.92
C GLY A 229 -10.58 3.28 10.04
N TYR A 230 -9.32 3.74 10.07
CA TYR A 230 -8.84 4.78 10.97
C TYR A 230 -9.72 6.03 10.86
N ALA A 231 -9.92 6.55 9.64
CA ALA A 231 -10.73 7.74 9.40
C ALA A 231 -12.17 7.57 9.90
N LEU A 232 -12.82 6.42 9.60
CA LEU A 232 -14.18 6.12 10.07
C LEU A 232 -14.27 6.10 11.59
N VAL A 233 -13.31 5.45 12.27
CA VAL A 233 -13.25 5.39 13.73
C VAL A 233 -13.04 6.78 14.33
N ARG A 234 -12.20 7.62 13.70
CA ARG A 234 -12.00 9.01 14.14
C ARG A 234 -13.25 9.86 13.98
N ILE A 235 -13.97 9.72 12.87
CA ILE A 235 -15.24 10.40 12.62
C ILE A 235 -16.29 9.97 13.65
N TRP A 236 -16.40 8.68 13.94
CA TRP A 236 -17.29 8.16 14.97
C TRP A 236 -17.02 8.80 16.34
N LYS A 237 -15.73 8.91 16.71
CA LYS A 237 -15.28 9.48 17.99
C LYS A 237 -15.11 11.01 17.97
N LEU A 238 -15.49 11.70 16.90
CA LEU A 238 -15.24 13.14 16.78
C LEU A 238 -16.13 13.94 17.73
N GLU A 239 -15.51 14.61 18.70
CA GLU A 239 -16.19 15.47 19.67
C GLU A 239 -16.44 16.88 19.11
N PRO A 240 -17.46 17.61 19.59
CA PRO A 240 -17.71 19.00 19.19
C PRO A 240 -16.47 19.88 19.39
N ASN A 241 -16.16 20.73 18.40
CA ASN A 241 -14.99 21.62 18.40
C ASN A 241 -13.63 20.91 18.55
N ASP A 242 -13.54 19.61 18.29
CA ASP A 242 -12.29 18.86 18.32
C ASP A 242 -11.42 19.13 17.08
N ARG A 243 -10.67 20.25 17.12
CA ARG A 243 -9.73 20.63 16.06
C ARG A 243 -8.70 19.54 15.77
N ALA A 244 -8.05 19.01 16.80
CA ALA A 244 -7.00 18.00 16.61
C ALA A 244 -7.55 16.69 16.04
N GLY A 245 -8.79 16.32 16.39
CA GLY A 245 -9.50 15.20 15.77
C GLY A 245 -9.78 15.45 14.30
N LEU A 246 -10.23 16.66 13.95
CA LEU A 246 -10.49 17.05 12.58
C LEU A 246 -9.22 17.10 11.71
N TRP A 247 -8.11 17.60 12.25
CA TRP A 247 -6.80 17.54 11.58
C TRP A 247 -6.36 16.10 11.32
N GLY A 248 -6.51 15.22 12.33
CA GLY A 248 -6.20 13.81 12.17
C GLY A 248 -7.05 13.12 11.11
N ILE A 249 -8.33 13.51 10.95
CA ILE A 249 -9.18 13.04 9.85
C ILE A 249 -8.62 13.57 8.52
N GLY A 250 -8.43 14.89 8.37
CA GLY A 250 -7.93 15.49 7.13
C GLY A 250 -6.60 14.88 6.64
N LEU A 251 -5.65 14.67 7.55
CA LEU A 251 -4.38 14.00 7.24
C LEU A 251 -4.59 12.57 6.74
N SER A 252 -5.48 11.80 7.37
CA SER A 252 -5.81 10.45 6.89
C SER A 252 -6.52 10.45 5.53
N LEU A 253 -7.34 11.46 5.23
CA LEU A 253 -7.97 11.60 3.92
C LEU A 253 -6.91 11.84 2.82
N CYS A 254 -5.92 12.69 3.11
CA CYS A 254 -4.80 12.91 2.19
C CYS A 254 -3.94 11.66 2.03
N ALA A 255 -3.63 10.98 3.14
CA ALA A 255 -2.85 9.75 3.11
C ALA A 255 -3.55 8.65 2.29
N MET A 256 -4.88 8.48 2.40
CA MET A 256 -5.61 7.52 1.56
C MET A 256 -5.39 7.78 0.07
N VAL A 257 -5.45 9.03 -0.36
CA VAL A 257 -5.19 9.43 -1.75
C VAL A 257 -3.75 9.11 -2.14
N LEU A 258 -2.77 9.46 -1.29
CA LEU A 258 -1.36 9.19 -1.56
C LEU A 258 -1.01 7.70 -1.54
N ILE A 259 -1.73 6.87 -0.78
CA ILE A 259 -1.50 5.42 -0.76
C ILE A 259 -1.88 4.79 -2.11
N LYS A 260 -3.02 5.18 -2.69
CA LYS A 260 -3.48 4.70 -4.00
C LYS A 260 -4.53 5.62 -4.57
N GLN A 261 -4.59 5.77 -5.89
CA GLN A 261 -5.54 6.65 -6.59
C GLN A 261 -7.01 6.43 -6.19
N ILE A 262 -7.43 5.17 -6.05
CA ILE A 262 -8.81 4.81 -5.62
C ILE A 262 -9.12 5.26 -4.18
N GLY A 263 -8.09 5.63 -3.40
CA GLY A 263 -8.23 6.24 -2.08
C GLY A 263 -9.09 7.50 -2.06
N ILE A 264 -9.23 8.21 -3.19
CA ILE A 264 -10.16 9.35 -3.27
C ILE A 264 -11.62 8.93 -3.06
N LEU A 265 -12.03 7.75 -3.55
CA LEU A 265 -13.37 7.21 -3.32
C LEU A 265 -13.60 6.98 -1.82
N PHE A 266 -12.63 6.37 -1.15
CA PHE A 266 -12.72 6.09 0.30
C PHE A 266 -12.66 7.37 1.14
N ALA A 267 -11.90 8.39 0.71
CA ALA A 267 -11.94 9.70 1.32
C ALA A 267 -13.34 10.32 1.24
N TRP A 268 -14.01 10.22 0.09
CA TRP A 268 -15.39 10.67 -0.07
C TRP A 268 -16.39 9.86 0.76
N LEU A 269 -16.23 8.54 0.85
CA LEU A 269 -17.05 7.69 1.73
C LEU A 269 -16.87 8.08 3.21
N ALA A 270 -15.64 8.39 3.65
CA ALA A 270 -15.41 8.88 5.01
C ALA A 270 -16.09 10.24 5.24
N ILE A 271 -15.98 11.18 4.30
CA ILE A 271 -16.72 12.46 4.35
C ILE A 271 -18.23 12.21 4.41
N ALA A 272 -18.77 11.28 3.60
CA ALA A 272 -20.17 10.92 3.60
C ALA A 272 -20.63 10.39 4.98
N LEU A 273 -19.84 9.54 5.65
CA LEU A 273 -20.14 9.11 7.03
C LEU A 273 -20.19 10.31 7.99
N MET A 274 -19.23 11.24 7.90
CA MET A 274 -19.19 12.44 8.72
C MET A 274 -20.46 13.30 8.54
N LEU A 275 -20.95 13.41 7.30
CA LEU A 275 -22.20 14.09 6.95
C LEU A 275 -23.43 13.36 7.50
N VAL A 276 -23.54 12.06 7.26
CA VAL A 276 -24.65 11.20 7.71
C VAL A 276 -24.80 11.21 9.23
N LEU A 277 -23.68 11.14 9.96
CA LEU A 277 -23.68 11.22 11.43
C LEU A 277 -23.84 12.65 11.96
N GLY A 278 -23.80 13.67 11.10
CA GLY A 278 -23.92 15.08 11.49
C GLY A 278 -22.74 15.59 12.31
N ARG A 279 -21.59 14.91 12.27
CA ARG A 279 -20.38 15.23 13.07
C ARG A 279 -19.72 16.54 12.63
N TRP A 280 -19.98 16.99 11.40
CA TRP A 280 -19.52 18.26 10.85
C TRP A 280 -20.16 19.50 11.47
N ARG A 281 -21.43 19.42 11.93
CA ARG A 281 -22.24 20.61 12.30
C ARG A 281 -21.65 21.46 13.42
N ARG A 282 -20.82 20.86 14.27
CA ARG A 282 -20.20 21.49 15.45
C ARG A 282 -18.70 21.62 15.32
N GLN A 283 -18.18 21.65 14.10
CA GLN A 283 -16.76 21.85 13.83
C GLN A 283 -16.49 23.23 13.24
N PRO A 284 -15.27 23.77 13.43
CA PRO A 284 -14.88 25.02 12.79
C PRO A 284 -14.93 24.92 11.26
N ARG A 285 -15.60 25.87 10.60
CA ARG A 285 -15.79 25.88 9.14
C ARG A 285 -14.47 25.82 8.36
N ALA A 286 -13.47 26.62 8.76
CA ALA A 286 -12.17 26.61 8.11
C ALA A 286 -11.49 25.23 8.19
N GLY A 287 -11.57 24.56 9.35
CA GLY A 287 -11.02 23.22 9.52
C GLY A 287 -11.75 22.17 8.68
N LEU A 288 -13.07 22.30 8.51
CA LEU A 288 -13.85 21.42 7.63
C LEU A 288 -13.47 21.60 6.16
N TRP A 289 -13.34 22.85 5.70
CA TRP A 289 -12.91 23.13 4.33
C TRP A 289 -11.52 22.55 4.06
N LEU A 290 -10.57 22.76 4.96
CA LEU A 290 -9.24 22.16 4.84
C LEU A 290 -9.32 20.62 4.82
N CYS A 291 -10.08 20.01 5.73
CA CYS A 291 -10.27 18.57 5.78
C CYS A 291 -10.83 18.00 4.46
N CYS A 292 -11.79 18.67 3.83
CA CYS A 292 -12.44 18.18 2.61
C CYS A 292 -11.67 18.49 1.32
N LEU A 293 -10.94 19.61 1.26
CA LEU A 293 -10.28 20.07 0.03
C LEU A 293 -8.83 19.59 -0.10
N THR A 294 -8.14 19.35 1.01
CA THR A 294 -6.73 18.90 0.98
C THR A 294 -6.49 17.56 0.27
N PRO A 295 -7.39 16.56 0.31
CA PRO A 295 -7.22 15.33 -0.48
C PRO A 295 -7.26 15.59 -1.99
N LEU A 296 -8.10 16.54 -2.44
CA LEU A 296 -8.16 16.97 -3.84
C LEU A 296 -6.89 17.70 -4.25
N ALA A 297 -6.32 18.51 -3.36
CA ALA A 297 -5.04 19.17 -3.61
C ALA A 297 -3.90 18.16 -3.71
N ALA A 298 -3.87 17.13 -2.85
CA ALA A 298 -2.88 16.05 -2.94
C ALA A 298 -3.00 15.31 -4.29
N LEU A 299 -4.20 14.87 -4.67
CA LEU A 299 -4.44 14.20 -5.95
C LEU A 299 -4.08 15.10 -7.15
N GLY A 300 -4.54 16.35 -7.13
CA GLY A 300 -4.29 17.31 -8.19
C GLY A 300 -2.81 17.64 -8.35
N SER A 301 -2.06 17.71 -7.24
CA SER A 301 -0.61 17.90 -7.30
C SER A 301 0.12 16.72 -7.95
N TRP A 302 -0.34 15.48 -7.69
CA TRP A 302 0.23 14.30 -8.31
C TRP A 302 -0.08 14.23 -9.80
N MET A 303 -1.34 14.47 -10.18
CA MET A 303 -1.75 14.54 -11.59
C MET A 303 -0.98 15.62 -12.35
N LEU A 304 -0.75 16.78 -11.72
CA LEU A 304 0.07 17.84 -12.30
C LEU A 304 1.53 17.40 -12.46
N PHE A 305 2.12 16.75 -11.45
CA PHE A 305 3.47 16.20 -11.53
C PHE A 305 3.59 15.22 -12.70
N CYS A 306 2.69 14.23 -12.81
CA CYS A 306 2.73 13.26 -13.89
C CYS A 306 2.63 13.92 -15.26
N SER A 307 1.70 14.87 -15.43
CA SER A 307 1.51 15.61 -16.68
C SER A 307 2.77 16.40 -17.08
N LEU A 308 3.38 17.12 -16.14
CA LEU A 308 4.57 17.94 -16.39
C LEU A 308 5.82 17.09 -16.68
N THR A 309 5.85 15.85 -16.20
CA THR A 309 7.02 14.96 -16.30
C THR A 309 6.83 13.82 -17.30
N GLY A 310 5.73 13.84 -18.06
CA GLY A 310 5.42 12.87 -19.10
C GLY A 310 5.06 11.47 -18.59
N ILE A 311 4.81 11.31 -17.29
CA ILE A 311 4.47 10.01 -16.70
C ILE A 311 3.05 9.62 -17.12
N SER A 312 2.93 8.45 -17.71
CA SER A 312 1.66 7.75 -17.92
C SER A 312 1.67 6.41 -17.19
N GLY A 313 0.55 5.71 -17.19
CA GLY A 313 0.43 4.43 -16.51
C GLY A 313 -0.72 3.63 -17.08
N PHE A 314 -0.52 2.33 -17.17
CA PHE A 314 -1.38 1.37 -17.88
C PHE A 314 -2.86 1.51 -17.51
N HIS A 315 -3.19 1.51 -16.22
CA HIS A 315 -4.59 1.61 -15.80
C HIS A 315 -5.21 2.98 -16.07
N THR A 316 -4.43 4.05 -15.98
CA THR A 316 -4.92 5.41 -16.26
C THR A 316 -5.14 5.59 -17.76
N SER A 317 -4.25 5.09 -18.61
CA SER A 317 -4.45 5.07 -20.05
C SER A 317 -5.65 4.22 -20.44
N SER A 318 -5.81 3.02 -19.87
CA SER A 318 -6.95 2.14 -20.15
C SER A 318 -8.28 2.80 -19.77
N LEU A 319 -8.34 3.48 -18.62
CA LEU A 319 -9.52 4.24 -18.23
C LEU A 319 -9.85 5.38 -19.20
N TRP A 320 -8.84 6.15 -19.62
CA TRP A 320 -9.05 7.25 -20.57
C TRP A 320 -9.41 6.77 -21.98
N SER A 321 -8.79 5.70 -22.45
CA SER A 321 -9.12 5.06 -23.73
C SER A 321 -10.56 4.54 -23.73
N ALA A 322 -10.99 3.87 -22.66
CA ALA A 322 -12.37 3.42 -22.52
C ALA A 322 -13.36 4.61 -22.49
N ALA A 323 -13.04 5.68 -21.75
CA ALA A 323 -13.86 6.89 -21.72
C ALA A 323 -13.96 7.59 -23.09
N ALA A 324 -12.83 7.73 -23.81
CA ALA A 324 -12.79 8.31 -25.14
C ALA A 324 -13.57 7.45 -26.16
N GLY A 325 -13.43 6.12 -26.08
CA GLY A 325 -14.22 5.20 -26.88
C GLY A 325 -15.72 5.33 -26.62
N LEU A 326 -16.12 5.48 -25.35
CA LEU A 326 -17.52 5.64 -24.99
C LEU A 326 -18.10 6.94 -25.55
N LEU A 327 -17.35 8.04 -25.45
CA LEU A 327 -17.76 9.36 -25.96
C LEU A 327 -17.82 9.42 -27.48
N SER A 328 -16.94 8.70 -28.17
CA SER A 328 -16.89 8.63 -29.64
C SER A 328 -17.83 7.56 -30.23
N GLY A 329 -18.42 6.70 -29.40
CA GLY A 329 -19.24 5.57 -29.84
C GLY A 329 -18.43 4.40 -30.41
N SER A 330 -17.10 4.41 -30.30
CA SER A 330 -16.22 3.34 -30.76
C SER A 330 -15.97 2.24 -29.72
N TYR A 331 -16.46 2.41 -28.49
CA TYR A 331 -16.28 1.43 -27.43
C TYR A 331 -17.18 0.20 -27.64
N SER A 332 -16.56 -0.97 -27.76
CA SER A 332 -17.23 -2.26 -27.75
C SER A 332 -17.02 -2.96 -26.40
N LEU A 333 -18.05 -3.67 -25.95
CA LEU A 333 -17.91 -4.54 -24.79
C LEU A 333 -17.12 -5.80 -25.16
N PRO A 334 -16.31 -6.35 -24.24
CA PRO A 334 -15.70 -7.66 -24.42
C PRO A 334 -16.74 -8.76 -24.67
N GLU A 335 -16.37 -9.80 -25.42
CA GLU A 335 -17.29 -10.88 -25.82
C GLU A 335 -17.98 -11.55 -24.61
N LYS A 336 -17.27 -11.75 -23.50
CA LYS A 336 -17.80 -12.34 -22.27
C LYS A 336 -18.28 -11.30 -21.24
N ALA A 337 -18.59 -10.06 -21.64
CA ALA A 337 -19.06 -9.01 -20.72
C ALA A 337 -20.24 -9.43 -19.82
N GLY A 338 -21.16 -10.26 -20.34
CA GLY A 338 -22.30 -10.78 -19.58
C GLY A 338 -21.91 -11.72 -18.43
N GLN A 339 -20.69 -12.25 -18.40
CA GLN A 339 -20.22 -13.18 -17.37
C GLN A 339 -19.66 -12.47 -16.13
N VAL A 340 -19.31 -11.18 -16.22
CA VAL A 340 -18.71 -10.42 -15.11
C VAL A 340 -19.58 -10.43 -13.86
N ALA A 341 -20.87 -10.09 -14.00
CA ALA A 341 -21.78 -10.03 -12.85
C ALA A 341 -21.99 -11.41 -12.19
N PRO A 342 -22.28 -12.50 -12.94
CA PRO A 342 -22.28 -13.86 -12.41
C PRO A 342 -20.98 -14.24 -11.70
N SER A 343 -19.82 -13.94 -12.29
CA SER A 343 -18.50 -14.26 -11.71
C SER A 343 -18.25 -13.52 -10.40
N ILE A 344 -18.58 -12.21 -10.33
CA ILE A 344 -18.51 -11.44 -9.08
C ILE A 344 -19.45 -12.03 -8.02
N LEU A 345 -20.68 -12.37 -8.39
CA LEU A 345 -21.66 -12.92 -7.45
C LEU A 345 -21.19 -14.28 -6.90
N HIS A 346 -20.66 -15.15 -7.76
CA HIS A 346 -20.05 -16.41 -7.36
C HIS A 346 -18.89 -16.16 -6.38
N ALA A 347 -17.92 -15.34 -6.76
CA ALA A 347 -16.76 -15.01 -5.94
C ALA A 347 -17.11 -14.39 -4.58
N LEU A 348 -18.18 -13.60 -4.48
CA LEU A 348 -18.65 -13.05 -3.20
C LEU A 348 -19.12 -14.15 -2.22
N PHE A 349 -19.66 -15.25 -2.71
CA PHE A 349 -20.24 -16.31 -1.89
C PHE A 349 -19.44 -17.62 -1.90
N SER A 350 -18.34 -17.65 -2.64
CA SER A 350 -17.36 -18.72 -2.58
C SER A 350 -16.29 -18.42 -1.54
N PRO A 351 -15.94 -19.37 -0.67
CA PRO A 351 -14.78 -19.21 0.20
C PRO A 351 -13.52 -19.10 -0.66
N LEU A 352 -12.53 -18.34 -0.18
CA LEU A 352 -11.20 -18.37 -0.80
C LEU A 352 -10.61 -19.78 -0.62
N THR A 353 -10.57 -20.52 -1.72
CA THR A 353 -9.87 -21.80 -1.83
C THR A 353 -8.69 -21.61 -2.77
N ASN A 354 -7.47 -21.90 -2.32
CA ASN A 354 -6.33 -21.86 -3.22
C ASN A 354 -6.25 -23.16 -4.02
N THR A 355 -6.17 -23.04 -5.34
CA THR A 355 -5.96 -24.15 -6.28
C THR A 355 -4.48 -24.38 -6.58
N GLY A 356 -3.57 -23.67 -5.91
CA GLY A 356 -2.11 -23.72 -6.12
C GLY A 356 -1.60 -22.86 -7.27
N ARG A 357 -2.49 -22.21 -8.02
CA ARG A 357 -2.12 -21.36 -9.16
C ARG A 357 -1.43 -20.04 -8.79
N PHE A 358 -1.63 -19.55 -7.57
CA PHE A 358 -1.23 -18.18 -7.20
C PHE A 358 0.05 -18.08 -6.37
N SER A 359 0.21 -18.97 -5.40
CA SER A 359 1.40 -19.07 -4.57
C SER A 359 1.32 -20.36 -3.79
N THR A 360 2.48 -20.97 -3.54
CA THR A 360 2.57 -22.15 -2.68
C THR A 360 2.24 -21.82 -1.22
N ARG A 361 2.38 -20.57 -0.79
CA ARG A 361 1.97 -20.12 0.55
C ARG A 361 0.48 -20.02 0.74
N LEU A 362 -0.23 -19.66 -0.32
CA LEU A 362 -1.68 -19.66 -0.28
C LEU A 362 -2.22 -21.10 -0.27
N ILE A 363 -1.39 -22.15 -0.55
CA ILE A 363 -1.85 -23.56 -0.76
C ILE A 363 -2.40 -24.16 0.52
N ASN A 364 -2.12 -23.57 1.67
CA ASN A 364 -2.41 -24.16 2.97
C ASN A 364 -3.74 -24.93 3.02
N ASP A 365 -3.65 -26.27 2.91
CA ASP A 365 -4.80 -27.19 2.82
C ASP A 365 -5.70 -27.08 4.06
N THR A 366 -5.16 -26.49 5.14
CA THR A 366 -5.93 -26.01 6.28
C THR A 366 -6.58 -24.67 5.98
N LEU A 367 -7.85 -24.75 5.54
CA LEU A 367 -8.77 -23.62 5.61
C LEU A 367 -8.91 -23.13 7.05
N ALA A 368 -9.35 -21.88 7.22
CA ALA A 368 -9.86 -21.44 8.52
C ALA A 368 -10.93 -22.43 9.00
N LEU A 369 -11.08 -22.57 10.33
CA LEU A 369 -12.04 -23.53 10.89
C LEU A 369 -13.47 -23.31 10.36
N VAL A 370 -13.81 -22.05 10.08
CA VAL A 370 -15.02 -21.63 9.37
C VAL A 370 -14.64 -20.58 8.30
N PRO A 371 -14.37 -20.97 7.04
CA PRO A 371 -14.01 -20.02 6.00
C PRO A 371 -15.27 -19.27 5.56
N LEU A 372 -15.43 -18.02 6.03
CA LEU A 372 -16.58 -17.20 5.68
C LEU A 372 -16.36 -16.50 4.33
N PRO A 373 -17.26 -16.71 3.34
CA PRO A 373 -17.22 -15.95 2.10
C PRO A 373 -17.29 -14.44 2.35
N LEU A 374 -16.70 -13.67 1.43
CA LEU A 374 -16.65 -12.21 1.49
C LEU A 374 -18.05 -11.58 1.69
N GLY A 375 -19.06 -12.03 0.94
CA GLY A 375 -20.44 -11.57 1.06
C GLY A 375 -21.04 -11.79 2.45
N VAL A 376 -20.69 -12.90 3.11
CA VAL A 376 -21.13 -13.17 4.49
C VAL A 376 -20.43 -12.24 5.48
N ARG A 377 -19.11 -12.02 5.33
CA ARG A 377 -18.37 -11.05 6.15
C ARG A 377 -18.97 -9.64 6.02
N LEU A 378 -19.27 -9.19 4.80
CA LEU A 378 -19.91 -7.90 4.55
C LEU A 378 -21.30 -7.80 5.19
N LEU A 379 -22.13 -8.86 5.09
CA LEU A 379 -23.44 -8.90 5.72
C LEU A 379 -23.33 -8.75 7.24
N VAL A 380 -22.37 -9.43 7.88
CA VAL A 380 -22.10 -9.29 9.31
C VAL A 380 -21.74 -7.85 9.66
N LEU A 381 -20.86 -7.20 8.89
CA LEU A 381 -20.46 -5.80 9.11
C LEU A 381 -21.62 -4.80 8.95
N ILE A 382 -22.57 -5.09 8.06
CA ILE A 382 -23.78 -4.27 7.83
C ILE A 382 -24.78 -4.45 8.98
N VAL A 383 -25.02 -5.67 9.43
CA VAL A 383 -26.07 -6.01 10.40
C VAL A 383 -25.63 -5.76 11.85
N LEU A 384 -24.36 -5.99 12.18
CA LEU A 384 -23.87 -5.94 13.56
C LEU A 384 -24.10 -4.59 14.28
N PRO A 385 -23.99 -3.41 13.65
CA PRO A 385 -24.37 -2.15 14.30
C PRO A 385 -25.83 -2.12 14.76
N LEU A 386 -26.76 -2.76 14.04
CA LEU A 386 -28.18 -2.84 14.44
C LEU A 386 -28.36 -3.65 15.74
N CYS A 387 -27.51 -4.65 16.00
CA CYS A 387 -27.50 -5.38 17.27
C CYS A 387 -27.09 -4.49 18.45
N LEU A 388 -26.44 -3.35 18.17
CA LEU A 388 -25.95 -2.40 19.17
C LEU A 388 -26.89 -1.22 19.44
N VAL A 389 -28.12 -1.22 18.91
CA VAL A 389 -29.13 -0.15 19.14
C VAL A 389 -29.54 0.03 20.61
N ARG A 390 -29.28 -0.97 21.46
CA ARG A 390 -29.46 -0.87 22.92
C ARG A 390 -28.26 -0.22 23.63
N CYS A 391 -27.10 -0.14 22.96
CA CYS A 391 -25.87 0.43 23.48
C CYS A 391 -25.69 1.91 23.07
N TYR A 392 -26.24 2.27 21.92
CA TYR A 392 -26.06 3.55 21.25
C TYR A 392 -27.40 4.12 20.78
N PRO A 393 -27.46 5.42 20.41
CA PRO A 393 -28.68 5.98 19.83
C PRO A 393 -29.12 5.19 18.59
N LYS A 394 -30.35 4.65 18.61
CA LYS A 394 -30.92 3.82 17.52
C LYS A 394 -30.73 4.45 16.13
N ARG A 395 -30.95 5.77 16.03
CA ARG A 395 -30.78 6.52 14.78
C ARG A 395 -29.34 6.48 14.24
N GLU A 396 -28.34 6.53 15.11
CA GLU A 396 -26.94 6.46 14.69
C GLU A 396 -26.58 5.06 14.19
N MET A 397 -27.02 4.00 14.87
CA MET A 397 -26.74 2.62 14.44
C MET A 397 -27.40 2.28 13.10
N ILE A 398 -28.67 2.69 12.90
CA ILE A 398 -29.35 2.55 11.60
C ILE A 398 -28.57 3.29 10.50
N ARG A 399 -28.12 4.51 10.78
CA ARG A 399 -27.32 5.29 9.81
C ARG A 399 -26.00 4.63 9.47
N ILE A 400 -25.31 4.05 10.45
CA ILE A 400 -24.06 3.31 10.21
C ILE A 400 -24.35 2.07 9.35
N SER A 401 -25.38 1.28 9.67
CA SER A 401 -25.73 0.11 8.86
C SER A 401 -26.13 0.47 7.42
N LEU A 402 -26.93 1.52 7.23
CA LEU A 402 -27.29 2.00 5.89
C LEU A 402 -26.08 2.56 5.14
N PHE A 403 -25.18 3.25 5.85
CA PHE A 403 -23.90 3.69 5.28
C PHE A 403 -23.05 2.50 4.85
N SER A 404 -22.89 1.48 5.69
CA SER A 404 -22.14 0.27 5.37
C SER A 404 -22.70 -0.45 4.14
N LEU A 405 -24.04 -0.58 4.07
CA LEU A 405 -24.73 -1.15 2.91
C LEU A 405 -24.49 -0.33 1.64
N GLY A 406 -24.64 1.00 1.73
CA GLY A 406 -24.41 1.90 0.61
C GLY A 406 -22.95 1.91 0.15
N ALA A 407 -22.00 1.89 1.07
CA ALA A 407 -20.57 1.83 0.76
C ALA A 407 -20.21 0.52 0.05
N ALA A 408 -20.71 -0.62 0.54
CA ALA A 408 -20.52 -1.91 -0.11
C ALA A 408 -21.15 -1.93 -1.52
N ALA A 409 -22.39 -1.46 -1.68
CA ALA A 409 -23.08 -1.42 -2.96
C ALA A 409 -22.38 -0.51 -3.99
N VAL A 410 -22.00 0.71 -3.58
CA VAL A 410 -21.26 1.64 -4.44
C VAL A 410 -19.92 1.04 -4.86
N TYR A 411 -19.20 0.41 -3.92
CA TYR A 411 -17.91 -0.20 -4.25
C TYR A 411 -18.05 -1.40 -5.19
N THR A 412 -19.08 -2.25 -5.01
CA THR A 412 -19.39 -3.32 -5.96
C THR A 412 -19.62 -2.80 -7.37
N LEU A 413 -20.32 -1.66 -7.53
CA LEU A 413 -20.51 -1.05 -8.84
C LEU A 413 -19.21 -0.53 -9.44
N VAL A 414 -18.31 0.01 -8.60
CA VAL A 414 -16.98 0.45 -9.03
C VAL A 414 -16.13 -0.73 -9.50
N ILE A 415 -16.12 -1.84 -8.76
CA ILE A 415 -15.44 -3.07 -9.17
C ILE A 415 -16.02 -3.60 -10.48
N TYR A 416 -17.34 -3.68 -10.59
CA TYR A 416 -18.01 -4.09 -11.83
C TYR A 416 -17.61 -3.20 -13.02
N GLY A 417 -17.64 -1.88 -12.87
CA GLY A 417 -17.21 -0.93 -13.89
C GLY A 417 -15.71 -1.02 -14.24
N SER A 418 -14.88 -1.47 -13.29
CA SER A 418 -13.44 -1.63 -13.48
C SER A 418 -13.10 -2.73 -14.48
N PHE A 419 -13.94 -3.76 -14.64
CA PHE A 419 -13.76 -4.79 -15.68
C PHE A 419 -13.88 -4.26 -17.11
N PHE A 420 -14.59 -3.15 -17.28
CA PHE A 420 -14.78 -2.50 -18.59
C PHE A 420 -13.84 -1.31 -18.77
N THR A 421 -12.88 -1.13 -17.87
CA THR A 421 -11.95 0.00 -17.89
C THR A 421 -10.55 -0.43 -17.43
N VAL A 422 -10.34 -0.51 -16.13
CA VAL A 422 -9.04 -0.74 -15.47
C VAL A 422 -8.50 -2.16 -15.67
N PHE A 423 -9.36 -3.17 -15.60
CA PHE A 423 -9.02 -4.59 -15.76
C PHE A 423 -9.27 -5.10 -17.19
N LEU A 424 -9.45 -4.20 -18.17
CA LEU A 424 -9.88 -4.59 -19.51
C LEU A 424 -8.88 -5.52 -20.22
N ALA A 425 -7.57 -5.30 -20.07
CA ALA A 425 -6.57 -6.19 -20.67
C ALA A 425 -6.40 -7.52 -19.93
N GLU A 426 -6.86 -7.56 -18.68
CA GLU A 426 -6.82 -8.75 -17.83
C GLU A 426 -8.18 -9.45 -17.79
N PHE A 427 -9.12 -9.01 -18.62
CA PHE A 427 -10.54 -9.34 -18.52
C PHE A 427 -10.78 -10.85 -18.55
N ASP A 428 -10.19 -11.54 -19.54
CA ASP A 428 -10.37 -12.97 -19.71
C ASP A 428 -9.87 -13.77 -18.52
N MET A 429 -8.80 -13.33 -17.83
CA MET A 429 -8.24 -14.02 -16.66
C MET A 429 -9.21 -14.11 -15.48
N TYR A 430 -10.25 -13.27 -15.44
CA TYR A 430 -11.20 -13.20 -14.34
C TYR A 430 -12.57 -13.81 -14.67
N VAL A 431 -12.87 -14.05 -15.95
CA VAL A 431 -14.13 -14.65 -16.40
C VAL A 431 -13.93 -16.03 -17.05
N GLU A 432 -12.88 -16.74 -16.63
CA GLU A 432 -12.62 -18.13 -17.03
C GLU A 432 -13.60 -19.12 -16.37
N GLU A 433 -13.51 -20.39 -16.78
CA GLU A 433 -14.25 -21.48 -16.13
C GLU A 433 -13.82 -21.67 -14.65
N ASP A 434 -12.55 -21.43 -14.33
CA ASP A 434 -12.02 -21.41 -12.96
C ASP A 434 -12.09 -19.99 -12.37
N LEU A 435 -13.07 -19.76 -11.48
CA LEU A 435 -13.32 -18.47 -10.85
C LEU A 435 -12.46 -18.21 -9.59
N SER A 436 -11.41 -19.00 -9.35
CA SER A 436 -10.45 -18.75 -8.27
C SER A 436 -9.76 -17.39 -8.41
N ASN A 437 -9.44 -16.97 -9.64
CA ASN A 437 -8.84 -15.66 -9.93
C ASN A 437 -9.76 -14.50 -9.54
N MET A 438 -11.05 -14.60 -9.89
CA MET A 438 -12.06 -13.62 -9.48
C MET A 438 -12.21 -13.60 -7.95
N THR A 439 -12.19 -14.76 -7.30
CA THR A 439 -12.31 -14.86 -5.83
C THR A 439 -11.14 -14.16 -5.13
N LEU A 440 -9.90 -14.43 -5.56
CA LEU A 440 -8.71 -13.75 -5.03
C LEU A 440 -8.72 -12.25 -5.31
N LEU A 441 -9.12 -11.85 -6.52
CA LEU A 441 -9.28 -10.44 -6.87
C LEU A 441 -10.25 -9.76 -5.89
N LEU A 442 -11.43 -10.33 -5.66
CA LEU A 442 -12.39 -9.73 -4.73
C LEU A 442 -11.87 -9.70 -3.30
N GLU A 443 -11.20 -10.76 -2.81
CA GLU A 443 -10.57 -10.78 -1.48
C GLU A 443 -9.57 -9.62 -1.29
N ARG A 444 -8.73 -9.37 -2.30
CA ARG A 444 -7.75 -8.27 -2.27
C ARG A 444 -8.42 -6.90 -2.39
N TYR A 445 -9.26 -6.71 -3.41
CA TYR A 445 -9.78 -5.40 -3.76
C TYR A 445 -10.94 -4.96 -2.85
N TYR A 446 -11.70 -5.87 -2.22
CA TYR A 446 -12.68 -5.49 -1.18
C TYR A 446 -12.07 -5.19 0.18
N ALA A 447 -10.76 -5.39 0.38
CA ALA A 447 -10.09 -5.12 1.65
C ALA A 447 -10.44 -3.76 2.26
N PRO A 448 -10.50 -2.63 1.50
CA PRO A 448 -10.93 -1.35 2.05
C PRO A 448 -12.33 -1.35 2.66
N VAL A 449 -13.30 -1.99 2.02
CA VAL A 449 -14.67 -2.09 2.55
C VAL A 449 -14.69 -3.03 3.76
N THR A 450 -14.07 -4.21 3.64
CA THR A 450 -14.08 -5.24 4.68
C THR A 450 -13.34 -4.80 5.94
N LEU A 451 -12.07 -4.40 5.83
CA LEU A 451 -11.26 -3.96 6.98
C LEU A 451 -11.68 -2.57 7.46
N GLY A 452 -12.04 -1.65 6.57
CA GLY A 452 -12.44 -0.30 6.95
C GLY A 452 -13.72 -0.29 7.78
N LEU A 453 -14.78 -0.94 7.29
CA LEU A 453 -16.03 -1.11 8.04
C LEU A 453 -15.81 -2.04 9.25
N GLY A 454 -14.98 -3.08 9.11
CA GLY A 454 -14.57 -3.96 10.20
C GLY A 454 -13.97 -3.20 11.38
N MET A 455 -13.10 -2.23 11.11
CA MET A 455 -12.45 -1.44 12.16
C MET A 455 -13.45 -0.49 12.84
N LEU A 456 -14.39 0.09 12.10
CA LEU A 456 -15.50 0.87 12.66
C LEU A 456 -16.38 0.01 13.57
N VAL A 457 -16.78 -1.17 13.11
CA VAL A 457 -17.58 -2.13 13.86
C VAL A 457 -16.85 -2.61 15.11
N ALA A 458 -15.55 -2.93 15.01
CA ALA A 458 -14.71 -3.27 16.15
C ALA A 458 -14.71 -2.14 17.19
N ALA A 459 -14.56 -0.88 16.75
CA ALA A 459 -14.62 0.28 17.65
C ALA A 459 -15.99 0.45 18.34
N LEU A 460 -17.10 0.10 17.67
CA LEU A 460 -18.44 0.09 18.26
C LEU A 460 -18.58 -1.03 19.31
N VAL A 461 -18.13 -2.25 19.01
CA VAL A 461 -18.19 -3.39 19.93
C VAL A 461 -17.33 -3.15 21.17
N ILE A 462 -16.06 -2.75 20.99
CA ILE A 462 -15.15 -2.34 22.08
C ILE A 462 -15.76 -1.14 22.84
N GLY A 463 -16.44 -0.26 22.13
CA GLY A 463 -17.10 0.93 22.66
C GLY A 463 -18.31 0.64 23.55
N ALA A 464 -19.03 -0.47 23.31
CA ALA A 464 -20.19 -0.87 24.10
C ALA A 464 -19.77 -1.42 25.48
N PHE A 465 -18.56 -1.98 25.57
CA PHE A 465 -17.95 -2.49 26.81
C PHE A 465 -17.23 -1.36 27.58
N PRO A 466 -17.36 -1.17 28.92
CA PRO A 466 -18.30 -1.73 29.90
C PRO A 466 -19.28 -0.67 30.48
N ARG A 467 -19.58 0.44 29.78
CA ARG A 467 -20.16 1.65 30.41
C ARG A 467 -21.68 1.68 30.60
N ALA A 468 -22.46 0.92 29.82
CA ALA A 468 -23.93 1.03 29.85
C ALA A 468 -24.65 -0.30 30.18
N LEU A 469 -24.13 -1.43 29.72
CA LEU A 469 -24.84 -2.71 29.80
C LEU A 469 -24.64 -3.51 31.08
N ALA A 470 -23.70 -3.15 31.95
CA ALA A 470 -23.66 -3.71 33.30
C ALA A 470 -24.96 -3.44 34.10
N LYS A 471 -25.76 -2.45 33.67
CA LYS A 471 -27.00 -2.04 34.35
C LYS A 471 -28.30 -2.60 33.77
N VAL A 472 -28.32 -3.06 32.51
CA VAL A 472 -29.60 -3.40 31.82
C VAL A 472 -29.70 -4.89 31.51
N TRP A 473 -28.68 -5.51 30.91
CA TRP A 473 -28.64 -6.95 30.64
C TRP A 473 -27.16 -7.37 30.62
N LYS A 474 -26.69 -7.95 31.72
CA LYS A 474 -25.27 -8.24 31.98
C LYS A 474 -24.54 -9.02 30.86
N PRO A 475 -25.16 -9.98 30.13
CA PRO A 475 -24.40 -10.81 29.19
C PRO A 475 -24.30 -10.24 27.77
N LEU A 476 -25.18 -9.34 27.31
CA LEU A 476 -25.25 -8.99 25.87
C LEU A 476 -23.97 -8.38 25.25
N PRO A 477 -23.23 -7.44 25.88
CA PRO A 477 -21.98 -6.93 25.32
C PRO A 477 -20.86 -7.95 25.38
N ALA A 478 -20.87 -8.78 26.43
CA ALA A 478 -19.95 -9.90 26.53
C ALA A 478 -20.23 -10.88 25.39
N ILE A 479 -21.51 -11.17 25.08
CA ILE A 479 -21.91 -11.98 23.92
C ILE A 479 -21.47 -11.32 22.61
N CYS A 480 -21.70 -10.02 22.37
CA CYS A 480 -21.27 -9.37 21.13
C CYS A 480 -19.74 -9.35 20.98
N LEU A 481 -19.00 -9.11 22.07
CA LEU A 481 -17.54 -9.18 22.05
C LEU A 481 -17.05 -10.62 21.86
N THR A 482 -17.61 -11.58 22.58
CA THR A 482 -17.32 -13.01 22.42
C THR A 482 -17.64 -13.48 21.02
N LEU A 483 -18.77 -13.08 20.44
CA LEU A 483 -19.13 -13.41 19.06
C LEU A 483 -18.16 -12.76 18.07
N PHE A 484 -17.81 -11.49 18.23
CA PHE A 484 -16.84 -10.82 17.35
C PHE A 484 -15.44 -11.46 17.44
N THR A 485 -14.97 -11.73 18.66
CA THR A 485 -13.69 -12.39 18.91
C THR A 485 -13.72 -13.85 18.46
N ALA A 486 -14.82 -14.57 18.64
CA ALA A 486 -14.99 -15.93 18.14
C ALA A 486 -15.07 -15.93 16.61
N THR A 487 -15.78 -15.02 15.97
CA THR A 487 -15.76 -14.87 14.51
C THR A 487 -14.34 -14.68 14.04
N LEU A 488 -13.58 -13.73 14.59
CA LEU A 488 -12.18 -13.56 14.23
C LEU A 488 -11.36 -14.85 14.44
N ALA A 489 -11.51 -15.49 15.61
CA ALA A 489 -10.77 -16.70 15.95
C ALA A 489 -11.13 -17.94 15.13
N LEU A 490 -12.38 -18.05 14.66
CA LEU A 490 -12.85 -19.19 13.88
C LEU A 490 -12.64 -19.01 12.38
N THR A 491 -12.54 -17.76 11.92
CA THR A 491 -12.57 -17.43 10.48
C THR A 491 -11.24 -16.93 9.93
N VAL A 492 -10.28 -16.63 10.80
CA VAL A 492 -8.88 -16.43 10.41
C VAL A 492 -8.22 -17.78 10.15
N ASN A 493 -7.48 -17.86 9.05
CA ASN A 493 -6.57 -18.98 8.81
C ASN A 493 -5.31 -18.80 9.66
N TRP A 494 -5.30 -19.38 10.86
CA TRP A 494 -4.16 -19.31 11.78
C TRP A 494 -2.93 -20.07 11.29
N SER A 495 -3.12 -21.08 10.44
CA SER A 495 -2.00 -21.79 9.81
C SER A 495 -1.30 -20.85 8.84
N ALA A 496 -2.05 -20.21 7.93
CA ALA A 496 -1.49 -19.23 7.00
C ALA A 496 -0.82 -18.06 7.73
N LEU A 497 -1.45 -17.55 8.80
CA LEU A 497 -0.85 -16.49 9.61
C LEU A 497 0.50 -16.91 10.23
N ALA A 498 0.62 -18.16 10.66
CA ALA A 498 1.87 -18.69 11.21
C ALA A 498 2.92 -18.87 10.11
N ASP A 499 2.52 -19.31 8.92
CA ASP A 499 3.42 -19.49 7.79
C ASP A 499 3.98 -18.16 7.27
N ASP A 500 3.17 -17.09 7.36
CA ASP A 500 3.56 -15.73 6.99
C ASP A 500 4.45 -15.06 8.05
N LEU A 501 4.20 -15.30 9.34
CA LEU A 501 4.83 -14.53 10.43
C LEU A 501 5.91 -15.29 11.21
N VAL A 502 6.12 -16.58 10.96
CA VAL A 502 7.21 -17.37 11.55
C VAL A 502 8.31 -17.54 10.49
N PRO A 503 9.49 -16.91 10.67
CA PRO A 503 10.57 -16.91 9.68
C PRO A 503 10.95 -18.28 9.14
N GLU A 504 11.07 -19.27 10.03
CA GLU A 504 11.47 -20.63 9.66
C GLU A 504 10.47 -21.32 8.72
N ARG A 505 9.20 -20.93 8.77
CA ARG A 505 8.17 -21.43 7.85
C ARG A 505 8.20 -20.71 6.52
N TYR A 506 8.40 -19.39 6.54
CA TYR A 506 8.57 -18.59 5.33
C TYR A 506 9.66 -19.15 4.39
N ILE A 507 10.80 -19.57 4.97
CA ILE A 507 11.97 -20.08 4.23
C ILE A 507 11.68 -21.42 3.53
N GLN A 508 10.66 -22.17 3.96
CA GLN A 508 10.34 -23.48 3.38
C GLN A 508 9.65 -23.41 2.01
N TYR A 509 9.30 -22.20 1.56
CA TYR A 509 8.57 -21.99 0.31
C TYR A 509 9.50 -21.52 -0.83
N ASP A 510 9.17 -21.84 -2.07
CA ASP A 510 9.93 -21.49 -3.29
C ASP A 510 10.06 -19.98 -3.51
N GLU A 511 9.20 -19.19 -2.88
CA GLU A 511 9.22 -17.74 -2.84
C GLU A 511 10.40 -17.16 -2.04
N ALA A 512 11.04 -17.94 -1.17
CA ALA A 512 12.16 -17.49 -0.32
C ALA A 512 13.44 -17.13 -1.10
N THR A 513 13.59 -17.61 -2.33
CA THR A 513 14.69 -17.20 -3.22
C THR A 513 14.52 -15.76 -3.73
N GLY A 514 13.28 -15.26 -3.77
CA GLY A 514 12.96 -13.92 -4.26
C GLY A 514 13.20 -13.73 -5.76
N VAL A 515 12.86 -12.53 -6.24
CA VAL A 515 13.03 -12.11 -7.64
C VAL A 515 14.50 -11.94 -7.96
N GLU A 516 15.28 -11.28 -7.08
CA GLU A 516 16.71 -11.09 -7.32
C GLU A 516 17.42 -12.44 -7.42
N GLY A 517 17.23 -13.32 -6.44
CA GLY A 517 17.89 -14.62 -6.44
C GLY A 517 17.56 -15.45 -7.69
N LYS A 518 16.29 -15.47 -8.12
CA LYS A 518 15.86 -16.17 -9.35
C LYS A 518 16.45 -15.53 -10.60
N THR A 519 16.49 -14.21 -10.67
CA THR A 519 17.01 -13.48 -11.85
C THR A 519 18.53 -13.66 -11.98
N TYR A 520 19.26 -13.56 -10.87
CA TYR A 520 20.72 -13.71 -10.84
C TYR A 520 21.20 -15.10 -11.28
N MET A 521 20.43 -16.17 -11.00
CA MET A 521 20.80 -17.53 -11.38
C MET A 521 21.07 -17.67 -12.89
N ASP A 522 20.27 -16.99 -13.71
CA ASP A 522 20.35 -17.12 -15.17
C ASP A 522 20.88 -15.85 -15.87
N HIS A 523 20.94 -14.69 -15.18
CA HIS A 523 21.22 -13.39 -15.81
C HIS A 523 22.33 -12.58 -15.13
N TYR A 524 23.37 -13.25 -14.62
CA TYR A 524 24.48 -12.61 -13.89
C TYR A 524 25.20 -11.48 -14.67
N TRP A 525 25.12 -11.47 -16.00
CA TRP A 525 25.64 -10.39 -16.86
C TRP A 525 25.10 -9.01 -16.47
N GLY A 526 23.88 -8.94 -15.91
CA GLY A 526 23.28 -7.67 -15.48
C GLY A 526 23.99 -7.03 -14.28
N GLU A 527 24.80 -7.79 -13.54
CA GLU A 527 25.60 -7.28 -12.42
C GLU A 527 26.61 -6.21 -12.88
N ALA A 528 27.13 -6.33 -14.10
CA ALA A 528 28.01 -5.32 -14.70
C ALA A 528 27.32 -3.94 -14.85
N LEU A 529 25.99 -3.91 -14.83
CA LEU A 529 25.19 -2.69 -14.93
C LEU A 529 24.59 -2.25 -13.59
N ALA A 530 24.77 -3.03 -12.53
CA ALA A 530 24.23 -2.70 -11.22
C ALA A 530 24.79 -1.36 -10.72
N GLY A 531 23.91 -0.45 -10.31
CA GLY A 531 24.29 0.90 -9.88
C GLY A 531 24.55 1.90 -11.02
N TYR A 532 24.54 1.50 -12.29
CA TYR A 532 24.76 2.43 -13.40
C TYR A 532 23.47 3.16 -13.80
N GLU A 533 23.25 4.37 -13.26
CA GLU A 533 22.05 5.19 -13.50
C GLU A 533 21.81 5.53 -14.99
N GLY A 534 22.89 5.59 -15.78
CA GLY A 534 22.82 5.86 -17.21
C GLY A 534 22.46 4.66 -18.07
N ALA A 535 22.50 3.44 -17.52
CA ALA A 535 22.29 2.23 -18.28
C ALA A 535 20.86 2.13 -18.81
N ARG A 536 20.75 2.08 -20.13
CA ARG A 536 19.55 1.82 -20.91
C ARG A 536 19.86 0.64 -21.83
N VAL A 537 19.19 -0.48 -21.59
CA VAL A 537 19.52 -1.78 -22.15
C VAL A 537 18.35 -2.28 -22.99
N LEU A 538 18.60 -2.53 -24.27
CA LEU A 538 17.64 -3.23 -25.11
C LEU A 538 17.92 -4.74 -25.00
N VAL A 539 16.89 -5.51 -24.63
CA VAL A 539 17.01 -6.94 -24.37
C VAL A 539 16.28 -7.72 -25.46
N GLY A 540 16.94 -8.72 -26.04
CA GLY A 540 16.41 -9.65 -27.05
C GLY A 540 15.36 -10.60 -26.48
N LEU A 541 14.25 -10.02 -26.06
CA LEU A 541 13.00 -10.68 -25.67
C LEU A 541 11.91 -10.26 -26.65
N GLU A 542 10.83 -11.03 -26.70
CA GLU A 542 9.65 -10.64 -27.47
C GLU A 542 9.11 -9.27 -27.02
N PRO A 543 8.51 -8.48 -27.93
CA PRO A 543 7.83 -7.25 -27.56
C PRO A 543 6.79 -7.48 -26.45
N ASN A 544 6.77 -6.60 -25.45
CA ASN A 544 5.90 -6.65 -24.26
C ASN A 544 6.17 -7.80 -23.27
N ASN A 545 7.33 -8.44 -23.31
CA ASN A 545 7.68 -9.48 -22.35
C ASN A 545 7.71 -8.94 -20.90
N SER A 546 6.95 -9.58 -20.01
CA SER A 546 6.79 -9.15 -18.60
C SER A 546 8.06 -9.34 -17.76
N PHE A 547 9.01 -10.17 -18.21
CA PHE A 547 10.29 -10.41 -17.54
C PHE A 547 11.14 -9.14 -17.40
N ILE A 548 10.96 -8.15 -18.28
CA ILE A 548 11.60 -6.83 -18.18
C ILE A 548 11.36 -6.17 -16.82
N GLY A 549 10.18 -6.38 -16.19
CA GLY A 549 9.91 -5.86 -14.85
C GLY A 549 10.86 -6.44 -13.79
N LEU A 550 11.21 -7.73 -13.93
CA LEU A 550 12.12 -8.41 -13.00
C LEU A 550 13.57 -7.98 -13.19
N LEU A 551 14.00 -7.74 -14.44
CA LEU A 551 15.32 -7.16 -14.74
C LEU A 551 15.45 -5.73 -14.20
N ASN A 552 14.45 -4.88 -14.44
CA ASN A 552 14.40 -3.52 -13.90
C ASN A 552 14.43 -3.51 -12.37
N TYR A 553 13.78 -4.47 -11.71
CA TYR A 553 13.87 -4.61 -10.27
C TYR A 553 15.26 -5.03 -9.82
N THR A 554 15.80 -6.11 -10.40
CA THR A 554 17.05 -6.73 -9.93
C THR A 554 18.26 -5.82 -10.14
N PHE A 555 18.35 -5.18 -11.29
CA PHE A 555 19.52 -4.40 -11.70
C PHE A 555 19.31 -2.88 -11.66
N ALA A 556 18.27 -2.40 -10.97
CA ALA A 556 18.08 -0.97 -10.73
C ALA A 556 19.39 -0.32 -10.23
N PRO A 557 19.73 0.90 -10.69
CA PRO A 557 18.92 1.82 -11.50
C PRO A 557 19.03 1.60 -13.02
N ALA A 558 19.70 0.54 -13.49
CA ALA A 558 19.72 0.21 -14.91
C ALA A 558 18.31 -0.06 -15.43
N ARG A 559 18.06 0.31 -16.69
CA ARG A 559 16.73 0.22 -17.30
C ARG A 559 16.72 -0.69 -18.50
N PHE A 560 15.77 -1.59 -18.51
CA PHE A 560 15.64 -2.63 -19.51
C PHE A 560 14.39 -2.40 -20.33
N PHE A 561 14.51 -2.63 -21.63
CA PHE A 561 13.46 -2.43 -22.62
C PHE A 561 13.38 -3.67 -23.52
N CYS A 562 12.16 -4.06 -23.90
CA CYS A 562 11.96 -4.95 -25.05
C CYS A 562 12.10 -4.15 -26.36
N PRO A 563 12.45 -4.81 -27.47
CA PRO A 563 12.18 -4.27 -28.80
C PRO A 563 10.68 -4.07 -28.99
N THR A 564 10.34 -3.09 -29.83
CA THR A 564 9.03 -2.96 -30.45
C THR A 564 9.00 -3.70 -31.78
N TRP A 565 7.82 -3.97 -32.33
CA TRP A 565 7.71 -4.60 -33.65
C TRP A 565 8.38 -3.75 -34.74
N ASP A 566 8.28 -2.42 -34.64
CA ASP A 566 8.93 -1.48 -35.56
C ASP A 566 10.47 -1.59 -35.50
N ASP A 567 11.03 -1.84 -34.32
CA ASP A 567 12.48 -2.01 -34.14
C ASP A 567 13.01 -3.23 -34.89
N LEU A 568 12.15 -4.24 -35.13
CA LEU A 568 12.50 -5.51 -35.76
C LEU A 568 12.29 -5.51 -37.28
N GLU A 569 11.81 -4.40 -37.87
CA GLU A 569 11.59 -4.30 -39.32
C GLU A 569 12.91 -4.29 -40.13
N SER A 570 13.95 -3.62 -39.63
CA SER A 570 15.24 -3.45 -40.33
C SER A 570 16.37 -3.04 -39.38
N THR A 571 17.62 -3.18 -39.84
CA THR A 571 18.80 -2.68 -39.10
C THR A 571 18.77 -1.15 -38.96
N GLU A 572 18.26 -0.43 -39.95
CA GLU A 572 18.11 1.01 -39.91
C GLU A 572 17.08 1.45 -38.85
N ALA A 573 15.96 0.72 -38.72
CA ALA A 573 14.96 0.97 -37.69
C ALA A 573 15.54 0.75 -36.29
N LEU A 574 16.26 -0.36 -36.09
CA LEU A 574 16.98 -0.62 -34.84
C LEU A 574 18.00 0.47 -34.53
N SER A 575 18.86 0.85 -35.48
CA SER A 575 19.86 1.91 -35.30
C SER A 575 19.20 3.25 -34.92
N ALA A 576 18.10 3.62 -35.58
CA ALA A 576 17.33 4.80 -35.25
C ALA A 576 16.73 4.75 -33.84
N ARG A 577 16.23 3.58 -33.41
CA ARG A 577 15.74 3.34 -32.05
C ARG A 577 16.86 3.53 -31.02
N LEU A 578 18.01 2.90 -31.25
CA LEU A 578 19.16 2.96 -30.34
C LEU A 578 19.61 4.41 -30.11
N LEU A 579 19.67 5.23 -31.16
CA LEU A 579 20.02 6.65 -31.07
C LEU A 579 18.92 7.50 -30.42
N LYS A 580 17.67 7.37 -30.89
CA LYS A 580 16.53 8.19 -30.44
C LYS A 580 16.28 8.05 -28.95
N ASP A 581 16.32 6.82 -28.47
CA ASP A 581 16.04 6.50 -27.08
C ASP A 581 17.33 6.46 -26.25
N GLY A 582 18.51 6.76 -26.82
CA GLY A 582 19.78 6.73 -26.11
C GLY A 582 20.03 5.39 -25.42
N ILE A 583 19.77 4.29 -26.14
CA ILE A 583 20.11 2.95 -25.65
C ILE A 583 21.63 2.87 -25.58
N THR A 584 22.13 2.52 -24.40
CA THR A 584 23.57 2.43 -24.11
C THR A 584 24.09 1.02 -24.31
N HIS A 585 23.23 0.01 -24.13
CA HIS A 585 23.63 -1.39 -24.17
C HIS A 585 22.58 -2.25 -24.88
N LEU A 586 23.03 -3.36 -25.44
CA LEU A 586 22.20 -4.36 -26.09
C LEU A 586 22.61 -5.77 -25.67
N ILE A 587 21.65 -6.67 -25.47
CA ILE A 587 21.89 -8.09 -25.20
C ILE A 587 20.82 -8.96 -25.84
N PHE A 588 21.17 -10.17 -26.24
CA PHE A 588 20.26 -11.20 -26.73
C PHE A 588 20.68 -12.57 -26.18
N PHE A 589 19.73 -13.49 -26.05
CA PHE A 589 19.93 -14.78 -25.39
C PHE A 589 20.00 -15.97 -26.36
N ASP A 590 19.63 -15.72 -27.61
CA ASP A 590 19.57 -16.72 -28.67
C ASP A 590 19.87 -16.05 -30.02
N GLU A 591 20.68 -16.71 -30.84
CA GLU A 591 21.04 -16.31 -32.21
C GLU A 591 19.84 -16.47 -33.17
N SER A 592 18.80 -17.21 -32.78
CA SER A 592 17.54 -17.31 -33.53
C SER A 592 16.61 -16.10 -33.35
N ASN A 593 16.94 -15.17 -32.44
CA ASN A 593 16.11 -14.01 -32.13
C ASN A 593 16.13 -12.96 -33.26
N GLU A 594 14.98 -12.40 -33.62
CA GLU A 594 14.90 -11.36 -34.67
C GLU A 594 15.78 -10.14 -34.36
N LEU A 595 15.94 -9.78 -33.08
CA LEU A 595 16.84 -8.68 -32.67
C LEU A 595 18.29 -8.98 -33.02
N TYR A 596 18.74 -10.24 -32.90
CA TYR A 596 20.10 -10.64 -33.25
C TYR A 596 20.35 -10.45 -34.75
N GLU A 597 19.42 -10.90 -35.60
CA GLU A 597 19.54 -10.71 -37.06
C GLU A 597 19.63 -9.23 -37.44
N ARG A 598 18.86 -8.36 -36.78
CA ARG A 598 18.91 -6.91 -37.02
C ARG A 598 20.16 -6.25 -36.48
N ALA A 599 20.72 -6.76 -35.39
CA ALA A 599 21.91 -6.22 -34.73
C ALA A 599 23.22 -6.67 -35.41
N MET A 600 23.26 -7.83 -36.05
CA MET A 600 24.48 -8.39 -36.67
C MET A 600 25.24 -7.42 -37.58
N PRO A 601 24.60 -6.65 -38.48
CA PRO A 601 25.32 -5.71 -39.34
C PRO A 601 25.93 -4.52 -38.60
N LEU A 602 25.58 -4.32 -37.31
CA LEU A 602 26.12 -3.26 -36.45
C LEU A 602 27.35 -3.71 -35.65
N ALA A 603 27.72 -5.00 -35.70
CA ALA A 603 28.85 -5.54 -34.96
C ALA A 603 30.19 -4.94 -35.44
N ALA A 604 30.94 -4.31 -34.53
CA ALA A 604 32.21 -3.67 -34.88
C ALA A 604 33.25 -4.67 -35.40
N ASP A 605 33.29 -5.87 -34.80
CA ASP A 605 34.22 -6.94 -35.15
C ASP A 605 33.60 -7.98 -36.10
N GLY A 606 32.36 -7.76 -36.56
CA GLY A 606 31.63 -8.65 -37.45
C GLY A 606 31.04 -9.91 -36.78
N GLU A 607 31.13 -10.01 -35.45
CA GLU A 607 30.63 -11.13 -34.66
C GLU A 607 29.80 -10.64 -33.47
N LEU A 608 28.78 -11.43 -33.11
CA LEU A 608 27.90 -11.22 -31.97
C LEU A 608 27.67 -12.57 -31.28
N TYR A 609 27.65 -12.60 -29.95
CA TYR A 609 27.52 -13.80 -29.14
C TYR A 609 26.35 -13.70 -28.17
N SER A 610 25.59 -14.79 -28.07
CA SER A 610 24.48 -14.88 -27.11
C SER A 610 25.00 -14.69 -25.67
N TRP A 611 24.17 -14.11 -24.81
CA TRP A 611 24.48 -13.83 -23.40
C TRP A 611 25.63 -12.84 -23.17
N THR A 612 26.06 -12.13 -24.22
CA THR A 612 27.09 -11.10 -24.14
C THR A 612 26.46 -9.72 -24.19
N LEU A 613 26.90 -8.84 -23.29
CA LEU A 613 26.45 -7.45 -23.26
C LEU A 613 27.27 -6.62 -24.23
N TYR A 614 26.61 -5.85 -25.09
CA TYR A 614 27.24 -4.98 -26.07
C TYR A 614 27.00 -3.52 -25.72
N GLU A 615 28.03 -2.69 -25.77
CA GLU A 615 27.94 -1.24 -25.69
C GLU A 615 27.56 -0.66 -27.06
N VAL A 616 26.65 0.32 -27.06
CA VAL A 616 26.19 1.02 -28.25
C VAL A 616 26.99 2.31 -28.40
N LEU A 617 27.82 2.38 -29.44
CA LEU A 617 28.72 3.50 -29.71
C LEU A 617 28.35 4.21 -31.03
N PRO A 618 28.34 5.55 -31.08
CA PRO A 618 28.12 6.28 -32.34
C PRO A 618 29.23 5.97 -33.35
N ASP A 619 28.89 5.70 -34.62
CA ASP A 619 29.85 5.31 -35.65
C ASP A 619 30.48 6.50 -36.42
N GLY A 620 30.21 7.73 -36.00
CA GLY A 620 30.70 8.97 -36.64
C GLY A 620 30.04 9.33 -37.98
N ALA A 621 29.31 8.42 -38.61
CA ALA A 621 28.52 8.64 -39.84
C ALA A 621 27.03 8.93 -39.56
N GLY A 622 26.64 8.98 -38.28
CA GLY A 622 25.27 9.17 -37.84
C GLY A 622 24.51 7.87 -37.58
N GLY A 623 25.19 6.73 -37.60
CA GLY A 623 24.70 5.43 -37.16
C GLY A 623 25.33 4.98 -35.83
N VAL A 624 25.29 3.68 -35.57
CA VAL A 624 25.80 3.06 -34.34
C VAL A 624 26.60 1.80 -34.67
N SER A 625 27.51 1.47 -33.76
CA SER A 625 28.29 0.23 -33.75
C SER A 625 28.13 -0.45 -32.39
N LEU A 626 28.20 -1.78 -32.39
CA LEU A 626 28.12 -2.63 -31.20
C LEU A 626 29.51 -3.18 -30.89
N THR A 627 29.99 -2.93 -29.68
CA THR A 627 31.27 -3.45 -29.18
C THR A 627 31.00 -4.25 -27.91
N GLU A 628 31.68 -5.37 -27.72
CA GLU A 628 31.55 -6.15 -26.49
C GLU A 628 31.91 -5.32 -25.26
N TYR A 629 31.02 -5.35 -24.27
CA TYR A 629 31.20 -4.62 -23.03
C TYR A 629 31.95 -5.49 -22.02
N TYR A 630 33.22 -5.15 -21.81
CA TYR A 630 34.08 -5.76 -20.81
C TYR A 630 34.15 -4.85 -19.58
N TYR A 631 33.72 -5.35 -18.43
CA TYR A 631 33.81 -4.65 -17.13
C TYR A 631 35.16 -4.85 -16.46
#